data_AF-A0A6F9B459-F1
#
_entry.id   AF-A0A6F9B459-F1
#
_cell.length_a   1.000
_cell.length_b   1.000
_cell.length_c   1.000
_cell.angle_alpha   90.00
_cell.angle_beta   90.00
_cell.angle_gamma   90.00
#
_symmetry.space_group_name_H-M   'P 1'
#
loop_
_entity.id
_entity.type
_entity.pdbx_description
1 polymer ?
#
loop_
_entity_poly.entity_id
_entity_poly.type
_entity_poly.pdbx_seq_one_letter_code
_entity_poly.pdbx_strand_id
1 'polypeptide(L)'
;MDKAELIQKAKLAEQAERYDDMAASMKEVTEQGGELSNEERNLLSVAYKNVVGARRSAWRVISSIGQKTEGSDKKLAMVNEYREKVEGELRDICNDVLVELHM
;
A
#
# COMPACT_ATOMS: atom_id res chain seq x y z
N MET A 1 -12.86 -16.33 0.31
CA MET A 1 -14.21 -15.87 -0.13
C MET A 1 -14.38 -16.19 -1.61
N ASP A 2 -15.60 -16.16 -2.16
CA ASP A 2 -15.72 -16.25 -3.63
C ASP A 2 -15.15 -14.98 -4.29
N LYS A 3 -14.63 -15.10 -5.52
CA LYS A 3 -14.05 -13.99 -6.29
C LYS A 3 -15.02 -12.81 -6.37
N ALA A 4 -16.31 -13.08 -6.61
CA ALA A 4 -17.32 -12.03 -6.70
C ALA A 4 -17.50 -11.26 -5.39
N GLU A 5 -17.44 -11.94 -4.24
CA GLU A 5 -17.54 -11.31 -2.92
C GLU A 5 -16.32 -10.41 -2.64
N LEU A 6 -15.13 -10.86 -3.03
CA LEU A 6 -13.90 -10.06 -2.88
C LEU A 6 -13.93 -8.80 -3.75
N ILE A 7 -14.41 -8.90 -4.98
CA ILE A 7 -14.58 -7.73 -5.85
C ILE A 7 -15.60 -6.75 -5.28
N GLN A 8 -16.72 -7.24 -4.74
CA GLN A 8 -17.69 -6.37 -4.07
C GLN A 8 -17.08 -5.69 -2.84
N LYS A 9 -16.32 -6.42 -2.03
CA LYS A 9 -15.60 -5.87 -0.86
C LYS A 9 -14.58 -4.82 -1.28
N ALA A 10 -13.82 -5.05 -2.35
CA ALA A 10 -12.86 -4.09 -2.89
C ALA A 10 -13.55 -2.79 -3.34
N LYS A 11 -14.70 -2.88 -4.02
CA LYS A 11 -15.50 -1.71 -4.42
C LYS A 11 -16.06 -0.92 -3.23
N LEU A 12 -16.48 -1.61 -2.17
CA LEU A 12 -16.91 -0.96 -0.93
C LEU A 12 -15.73 -0.26 -0.23
N ALA A 13 -14.57 -0.91 -0.20
CA ALA A 13 -13.35 -0.33 0.36
C ALA A 13 -12.88 0.90 -0.44
N GLU A 14 -12.99 0.88 -1.78
CA GLU A 14 -12.72 2.03 -2.64
C GLU A 14 -13.62 3.22 -2.28
N GLN A 15 -14.93 3.01 -2.17
CA GLN A 15 -15.90 4.07 -1.80
C GLN A 15 -15.65 4.62 -0.39
N ALA A 16 -15.08 3.82 0.50
CA ALA A 16 -14.72 4.22 1.86
C ALA A 16 -13.28 4.74 1.97
N GLU A 17 -12.55 4.88 0.85
CA GLU A 17 -11.13 5.26 0.79
C GLU A 17 -10.21 4.38 1.65
N ARG A 18 -10.63 3.13 1.94
CA ARG A 18 -9.84 2.14 2.68
C ARG A 18 -8.99 1.32 1.72
N TYR A 19 -8.01 1.97 1.10
CA TYR A 19 -7.20 1.35 0.05
C TYR A 19 -6.34 0.16 0.51
N ASP A 20 -5.95 0.11 1.78
CA ASP A 20 -5.27 -1.06 2.35
C ASP A 20 -6.19 -2.30 2.36
N ASP A 21 -7.46 -2.14 2.76
CA ASP A 21 -8.47 -3.21 2.72
C ASP A 21 -8.80 -3.62 1.27
N MET A 22 -8.83 -2.62 0.37
CA MET A 22 -9.04 -2.84 -1.06
C MET A 22 -7.88 -3.67 -1.64
N ALA A 23 -6.63 -3.33 -1.33
CA ALA A 23 -5.46 -4.05 -1.79
C ALA A 23 -5.43 -5.48 -1.27
N ALA A 24 -5.76 -5.70 0.01
CA ALA A 24 -5.86 -7.04 0.59
C ALA A 24 -6.93 -7.89 -0.11
N SER A 25 -8.09 -7.32 -0.40
CA SER A 25 -9.17 -8.04 -1.10
C SER A 25 -8.79 -8.36 -2.55
N MET A 26 -8.13 -7.43 -3.24
CA MET A 26 -7.67 -7.64 -4.62
C MET A 26 -6.49 -8.62 -4.71
N LYS A 27 -5.66 -8.71 -3.67
CA LYS A 27 -4.61 -9.73 -3.55
C LYS A 27 -5.21 -11.14 -3.41
N GLU A 28 -6.24 -11.32 -2.60
CA GLU A 28 -6.92 -12.61 -2.51
C GLU A 28 -7.57 -13.00 -3.87
N VAL A 29 -8.00 -12.02 -4.68
CA VAL A 29 -8.51 -12.26 -6.04
C VAL A 29 -7.42 -12.78 -6.98
N THR A 30 -6.20 -12.24 -6.91
CA THR A 30 -5.08 -12.70 -7.74
C THR A 30 -4.57 -14.07 -7.31
N GLU A 31 -4.53 -14.34 -6.00
CA GLU A 31 -4.13 -15.63 -5.44
C GLU A 31 -5.11 -16.78 -5.76
N GLN A 32 -6.38 -16.48 -6.05
CA GLN A 32 -7.35 -17.49 -6.54
C GLN A 32 -7.05 -17.99 -7.96
N GLY A 33 -6.17 -17.29 -8.69
CA GLY A 33 -5.78 -17.64 -10.04
C GLY A 33 -6.84 -17.31 -11.10
N GLY A 34 -6.45 -17.52 -12.36
CA GLY A 34 -7.27 -17.16 -13.53
C GLY A 34 -7.03 -15.73 -14.01
N GLU A 35 -7.35 -15.48 -15.28
CA GLU A 35 -7.12 -14.16 -15.86
C GLU A 35 -8.02 -13.11 -15.21
N LEU A 36 -7.41 -11.99 -14.82
CA LEU A 36 -8.15 -10.82 -14.38
C LEU A 36 -8.84 -10.15 -15.56
N SER A 37 -10.10 -9.74 -15.37
CA SER A 37 -10.79 -8.88 -16.30
C SER A 37 -10.21 -7.46 -16.30
N ASN A 38 -10.55 -6.64 -17.30
CA ASN A 38 -10.09 -5.25 -17.34
C ASN A 38 -10.55 -4.44 -16.11
N GLU A 39 -11.75 -4.71 -15.59
CA GLU A 39 -12.28 -4.06 -14.40
C GLU A 39 -11.48 -4.48 -13.15
N GLU A 40 -11.17 -5.76 -13.02
CA GLU A 40 -10.38 -6.29 -11.90
C GLU A 40 -8.95 -5.76 -11.90
N ARG A 41 -8.30 -5.69 -13.07
CA ARG A 41 -6.97 -5.06 -13.19
C ARG A 41 -7.00 -3.58 -12.84
N ASN A 42 -8.08 -2.87 -13.18
CA ASN A 42 -8.25 -1.48 -12.81
C ASN A 42 -8.39 -1.32 -11.29
N LEU A 43 -9.22 -2.14 -10.64
CA LEU A 43 -9.35 -2.14 -9.18
C LEU A 43 -8.02 -2.45 -8.48
N LEU A 44 -7.29 -3.44 -8.96
CA LEU A 44 -5.95 -3.77 -8.46
C LEU A 44 -4.99 -2.57 -8.57
N SER A 45 -5.00 -1.91 -9.74
CA SER A 45 -4.16 -0.73 -10.00
C SER A 45 -4.52 0.45 -9.10
N VAL A 46 -5.82 0.72 -8.91
CA VAL A 46 -6.31 1.80 -8.05
C VAL A 46 -5.92 1.53 -6.59
N ALA A 47 -6.12 0.31 -6.10
CA ALA A 47 -5.79 -0.07 -4.73
C ALA A 47 -4.31 0.19 -4.43
N TYR A 48 -3.41 -0.45 -5.18
CA TYR A 48 -1.97 -0.36 -4.92
C TYR A 48 -1.39 1.02 -5.21
N LYS A 49 -1.86 1.75 -6.23
CA LYS A 49 -1.45 3.13 -6.49
C LYS A 49 -1.72 4.02 -5.27
N ASN A 50 -2.89 3.87 -4.64
CA ASN A 50 -3.25 4.68 -3.48
C ASN A 50 -2.48 4.27 -2.23
N VAL A 51 -2.34 2.97 -1.96
CA VAL A 51 -1.56 2.47 -0.82
C VAL A 51 -0.10 2.95 -0.90
N VAL A 52 0.57 2.73 -2.04
CA VAL A 52 1.95 3.18 -2.28
C VAL A 52 2.04 4.71 -2.22
N GLY A 53 1.08 5.41 -2.81
CA GLY A 53 1.02 6.88 -2.80
C GLY A 53 0.97 7.46 -1.38
N ALA A 54 0.16 6.86 -0.51
CA ALA A 54 0.05 7.24 0.90
C ALA A 54 1.38 7.03 1.64
N ARG A 55 2.00 5.85 1.51
CA ARG A 55 3.29 5.53 2.18
C ARG A 55 4.43 6.43 1.68
N ARG A 56 4.52 6.70 0.38
CA ARG A 56 5.49 7.66 -0.19
C ARG A 56 5.29 9.07 0.36
N SER A 57 4.04 9.49 0.54
CA SER A 57 3.73 10.81 1.09
C SER A 57 4.12 10.90 2.56
N ALA A 58 3.80 9.88 3.36
CA ALA A 58 4.23 9.77 4.75
C ALA A 58 5.76 9.79 4.88
N TRP A 59 6.47 8.97 4.09
CA TRP A 59 7.93 8.92 4.08
C TRP A 59 8.56 10.28 3.77
N ARG A 60 8.02 11.02 2.77
CA ARG A 60 8.49 12.38 2.44
C ARG A 60 8.30 13.36 3.60
N VAL A 61 7.15 13.31 4.27
CA VAL A 61 6.86 14.16 5.43
C VAL A 61 7.83 13.86 6.58
N ILE A 62 8.01 12.59 6.93
CA ILE A 62 8.91 12.16 8.02
C ILE A 62 10.36 12.57 7.71
N SER A 63 10.79 12.40 6.45
CA SER A 63 12.11 12.81 6.00
C SER A 63 12.32 14.32 6.14
N SER A 64 11.30 15.12 5.80
CA SER A 64 11.34 16.58 5.99
C SER A 64 11.39 16.98 7.47
N ILE A 65 10.68 16.25 8.34
CA ILE A 65 10.74 16.46 9.80
C ILE A 65 12.15 16.17 10.31
N GLY A 66 12.78 15.07 9.87
CA GLY A 66 14.15 14.72 10.26
C GLY A 66 15.16 15.78 9.88
N GLN A 67 15.07 16.33 8.66
CA GLN A 67 15.96 17.40 8.20
C GLN A 67 15.83 18.70 9.00
N LYS A 68 14.65 18.99 9.56
CA LYS A 68 14.38 20.19 10.36
C LYS A 68 14.60 19.98 11.86
N THR A 69 14.90 18.76 12.30
CA THR A 69 15.08 18.43 13.71
C THR A 69 16.53 18.70 14.11
N GLU A 70 16.75 19.78 14.88
CA GLU A 70 18.07 20.15 15.41
C GLU A 70 18.16 19.91 16.93
N GLY A 71 19.39 19.69 17.43
CA GLY A 71 19.71 19.80 18.85
C GLY A 71 19.16 18.72 19.79
N SER A 72 18.59 17.62 19.28
CA SER A 72 18.11 16.51 20.11
C SER A 72 18.31 15.15 19.45
N ASP A 73 19.40 14.46 19.83
CA ASP A 73 19.75 13.13 19.32
C ASP A 73 18.63 12.10 19.53
N LYS A 74 17.92 12.18 20.65
CA LYS A 74 16.78 11.29 20.95
C LYS A 74 15.62 11.49 19.98
N LYS A 75 15.27 12.74 19.64
CA LYS A 75 14.21 13.01 18.66
C LYS A 75 14.63 12.57 17.27
N LEU A 76 15.88 12.82 16.88
CA LEU A 76 16.41 12.40 15.58
C LEU A 76 16.40 10.87 15.44
N ALA A 77 16.78 10.14 16.49
CA ALA A 77 16.70 8.68 16.53
C ALA A 77 15.25 8.18 16.32
N MET A 78 14.27 8.75 17.03
CA MET A 78 12.86 8.39 16.85
C MET A 78 12.33 8.66 15.43
N VAL A 79 12.73 9.80 14.82
CA VAL A 79 12.34 10.12 13.45
C VAL A 79 12.96 9.14 12.45
N ASN A 80 14.23 8.79 12.63
CA ASN A 80 14.92 7.84 11.77
C ASN A 80 14.31 6.44 11.85
N GLU A 81 14.05 5.94 13.07
CA GLU A 81 13.38 4.65 13.28
C GLU A 81 12.01 4.61 12.59
N TYR A 82 11.22 5.67 12.73
CA TYR A 82 9.91 5.73 12.10
C TYR A 82 10.01 5.86 10.57
N ARG A 83 11.02 6.56 10.04
CA ARG A 83 11.28 6.64 8.60
C ARG A 83 11.61 5.26 8.04
N GLU A 84 12.50 4.52 8.70
CA GLU A 84 12.90 3.16 8.30
C GLU A 84 11.72 2.20 8.33
N LYS A 85 10.83 2.31 9.33
CA LYS A 85 9.58 1.55 9.37
C LYS A 85 8.72 1.79 8.12
N VAL A 86 8.47 3.06 7.77
CA VAL A 86 7.64 3.39 6.59
C VAL A 86 8.33 2.96 5.29
N GLU A 87 9.65 3.02 5.22
CA GLU A 87 10.42 2.53 4.09
C GLU A 87 10.32 1.00 3.93
N GLY A 88 10.36 0.26 5.05
CA GLY A 88 10.10 -1.17 5.08
C GLY A 88 8.70 -1.50 4.54
N GLU A 89 7.66 -0.84 5.07
CA GLU A 89 6.28 -1.02 4.58
C GLU A 89 6.16 -0.72 3.08
N LEU A 90 6.78 0.37 2.60
CA LEU A 90 6.78 0.73 1.19
C LEU A 90 7.40 -0.38 0.34
N ARG A 91 8.56 -0.88 0.76
CA ARG A 91 9.29 -1.93 0.04
C ARG A 91 8.47 -3.22 -0.01
N ASP A 92 7.84 -3.60 1.08
CA ASP A 92 7.00 -4.79 1.16
C ASP A 92 5.79 -4.68 0.23
N ILE A 93 5.09 -3.53 0.24
CA ILE A 93 3.96 -3.28 -0.68
C ILE A 93 4.43 -3.32 -2.15
N CYS A 94 5.58 -2.73 -2.47
CA CYS A 94 6.12 -2.76 -3.84
C CYS A 94 6.50 -4.19 -4.27
N ASN A 95 7.06 -4.99 -3.36
CA ASN A 95 7.39 -6.38 -3.64
C ASN A 95 6.14 -7.22 -3.86
N ASP A 96 5.10 -7.02 -3.05
CA ASP A 96 3.80 -7.66 -3.25
C ASP A 96 3.27 -7.38 -4.66
N VAL A 97 3.23 -6.11 -5.09
CA VAL A 97 2.78 -5.75 -6.46
C VAL A 97 3.63 -6.42 -7.54
N LEU A 98 4.96 -6.46 -7.37
CA LEU A 98 5.84 -7.08 -8.36
C LEU A 98 5.60 -8.58 -8.47
N VAL A 99 5.34 -9.27 -7.36
CA VAL A 99 4.98 -10.70 -7.40
C VAL A 99 3.65 -10.90 -8.12
N GLU A 100 2.63 -10.10 -7.79
CA GLU A 100 1.30 -10.20 -8.41
C GLU A 100 1.28 -9.88 -9.91
N LEU A 101 2.19 -9.02 -10.40
CA LEU A 101 2.27 -8.65 -11.82
C LEU A 101 3.05 -9.66 -12.69
N HIS A 102 3.80 -10.59 -12.08
CA HIS A 102 4.60 -11.60 -12.80
C HIS A 102 3.98 -13.01 -12.77
N MET A 103 2.79 -13.17 -12.18
CA MET A 103 1.97 -14.39 -12.25
C MET A 103 0.87 -14.24 -13.31
#